data_AF-A0A0F8YI31-F1
#
_entry.id   AF-A0A0F8YI31-F1
#
_cell.length_a   1.000
_cell.length_b   1.000
_cell.length_c   1.000
_cell.angle_alpha   90.00
_cell.angle_beta   90.00
_cell.angle_gamma   90.00
#
_symmetry.space_group_name_H-M   'P 1'
#
loop_
_entity.id
_entity.type
_entity.pdbx_description
1 polymer ?
#
loop_
_entity_poly.entity_id
_entity_poly.type
_entity_poly.pdbx_seq_one_letter_code
_entity_poly.pdbx_strand_id
1 'polypeptide(L)'
;MSSQNNDTFNEVKEIGIDAYLARQQDKSLLRMLTCGSVDDGKSTLIGRLLHDSHQIYEDQLAALHKDNEKVGNAGEDLDLALLVDGLQAEREQGITIDVAYRYFSTAKRKFIIADTPGHEQYTRNMVTGASTSDVAIILVDARYGVQVQTKRHSFICDSLGIKQFVVAVNKMDIVDFDETVYEKIKADYLKFAEQLNVSNIKFVPMSALKGDNVVTRSAHTPYYTDKPLLELLEDSPAAEIDTGFEARLPVQYVVRPNLNFRGFQGTLTSGKIHVGDAIKVLPSGKTSSIKEIVTFDGNLDSAEAGQAITVTLNNEIDISRGDVIVPANSTAVVTNQLQAKIVWMHESPLVLGKSYNLKLG
;
A
#
# COMPACT_ATOMS: atom_id res chain seq x y z
N MET A 1 5.46 -1.40 30.67
CA MET A 1 4.08 -1.70 31.12
C MET A 1 3.26 -0.49 31.59
N SER A 2 3.81 0.63 32.08
CA SER A 2 2.99 1.69 32.72
C SER A 2 2.67 2.94 31.89
N SER A 3 3.26 3.16 30.70
CA SER A 3 3.06 4.42 29.97
C SER A 3 1.91 4.38 28.95
N GLN A 4 1.80 3.38 28.07
CA GLN A 4 0.76 3.40 27.00
C GLN A 4 -0.62 2.87 27.40
N ASN A 5 -0.69 1.93 28.35
CA ASN A 5 -1.98 1.62 29.00
C ASN A 5 -2.51 2.87 29.71
N ASN A 6 -1.62 3.71 30.24
CA ASN A 6 -1.98 5.01 30.75
C ASN A 6 -2.34 5.98 29.63
N ASP A 7 -1.62 6.04 28.51
CA ASP A 7 -1.95 6.97 27.41
C ASP A 7 -3.30 6.66 26.76
N THR A 8 -3.61 5.40 26.46
CA THR A 8 -4.91 5.02 25.88
C THR A 8 -6.04 5.24 26.88
N PHE A 9 -5.81 4.90 28.15
CA PHE A 9 -6.78 5.11 29.21
C PHE A 9 -6.98 6.60 29.53
N ASN A 10 -5.92 7.41 29.48
CA ASN A 10 -5.97 8.86 29.66
C ASN A 10 -6.66 9.53 28.48
N GLU A 11 -6.39 9.10 27.24
CA GLU A 11 -7.02 9.63 26.04
C GLU A 11 -8.52 9.30 26.04
N VAL A 12 -8.89 8.03 26.29
CA VAL A 12 -10.31 7.64 26.44
C VAL A 12 -11.00 8.39 27.59
N LYS A 13 -10.27 8.72 28.67
CA LYS A 13 -10.80 9.50 29.80
C LYS A 13 -10.96 10.99 29.49
N GLU A 14 -10.15 11.54 28.59
CA GLU A 14 -10.24 12.94 28.14
C GLU A 14 -11.33 13.15 27.07
N ILE A 15 -11.40 12.27 26.05
CA ILE A 15 -12.29 12.45 24.90
C ILE A 15 -13.54 11.57 24.93
N GLY A 16 -13.59 10.56 25.80
CA GLY A 16 -14.70 9.60 25.87
C GLY A 16 -14.59 8.48 24.84
N ILE A 17 -15.24 7.35 25.13
CA ILE A 17 -15.16 6.11 24.32
C ILE A 17 -15.69 6.33 22.90
N ASP A 18 -16.82 7.02 22.74
CA ASP A 18 -17.44 7.21 21.42
C ASP A 18 -16.59 8.12 20.51
N ALA A 19 -16.01 9.20 21.05
CA ALA A 19 -15.11 10.06 20.29
C ALA A 19 -13.77 9.37 20.00
N TYR A 20 -13.28 8.53 20.91
CA TYR A 20 -12.10 7.71 20.68
C TYR A 20 -12.33 6.68 19.57
N LEU A 21 -13.48 6.00 19.57
CA LEU A 21 -13.87 5.05 18.51
C LEU A 21 -14.07 5.75 17.16
N ALA A 22 -14.71 6.92 17.14
CA ALA A 22 -14.85 7.74 15.93
C ALA A 22 -13.48 8.18 15.38
N ARG A 23 -12.59 8.66 16.25
CA ARG A 23 -11.22 9.05 15.89
C ARG A 23 -10.39 7.87 15.40
N GLN A 24 -10.60 6.67 15.95
CA GLN A 24 -9.99 5.45 15.42
C GLN A 24 -10.59 5.03 14.08
N GLN A 25 -11.89 5.26 13.83
CA GLN A 25 -12.52 4.99 12.54
C GLN A 25 -11.97 5.92 11.44
N ASP A 26 -11.75 7.19 11.76
CA ASP A 26 -11.30 8.22 10.81
C ASP A 26 -9.78 8.25 10.52
N LYS A 27 -8.98 7.39 11.17
CA LYS A 27 -7.54 7.30 10.87
C LYS A 27 -7.32 6.90 9.43
N SER A 28 -6.55 7.71 8.70
CA SER A 28 -6.15 7.41 7.33
C SER A 28 -5.36 6.09 7.26
N LEU A 29 -5.52 5.38 6.14
CA LEU A 29 -4.83 4.12 5.86
C LEU A 29 -3.66 4.39 4.92
N LEU A 30 -2.48 3.84 5.22
CA LEU A 30 -1.40 3.69 4.25
C LEU A 30 -1.23 2.23 3.89
N ARG A 31 -1.15 1.93 2.60
CA ARG A 31 -0.65 0.65 2.12
C ARG A 31 0.79 0.83 1.67
N MET A 32 1.68 -0.01 2.16
CA MET A 32 3.11 0.07 1.85
C MET A 32 3.65 -1.31 1.55
N LEU A 33 4.65 -1.37 0.68
CA LEU A 33 5.41 -2.60 0.45
C LEU A 33 6.88 -2.41 0.80
N THR A 34 7.54 -3.48 1.21
CA THR A 34 9.00 -3.53 1.33
C THR A 34 9.60 -4.30 0.17
N CYS A 35 10.50 -3.66 -0.57
CA CYS A 35 11.22 -4.24 -1.70
C CYS A 35 12.72 -4.19 -1.42
N GLY A 36 13.49 -5.09 -2.02
CA GLY A 36 14.95 -5.12 -1.85
C GLY A 36 15.50 -6.49 -2.19
N SER A 37 16.81 -6.58 -2.32
CA SER A 37 17.52 -7.83 -2.58
C SER A 37 17.31 -8.86 -1.48
N VAL A 38 17.69 -10.10 -1.76
CA VAL A 38 17.84 -11.11 -0.69
C VAL A 38 18.86 -10.58 0.32
N ASP A 39 18.58 -10.80 1.61
CA ASP A 39 19.38 -10.30 2.73
C ASP A 39 19.40 -8.79 2.97
N ASP A 40 18.72 -7.93 2.20
CA ASP A 40 18.68 -6.48 2.47
C ASP A 40 17.98 -6.13 3.82
N GLY A 41 17.39 -7.12 4.51
CA GLY A 41 16.80 -6.97 5.84
C GLY A 41 15.33 -6.54 5.85
N LYS A 42 14.55 -6.93 4.83
CA LYS A 42 13.10 -6.63 4.71
C LYS A 42 12.32 -7.15 5.91
N SER A 43 12.36 -8.46 6.16
CA SER A 43 11.66 -9.11 7.27
C SER A 43 12.12 -8.56 8.62
N THR A 44 13.42 -8.30 8.79
CA THR A 44 13.98 -7.67 10.00
C THR A 44 13.41 -6.28 10.23
N LEU A 45 13.31 -5.44 9.18
CA LEU A 45 12.70 -4.11 9.28
C LEU A 45 11.23 -4.20 9.69
N ILE A 46 10.46 -5.11 9.08
CA ILE A 46 9.05 -5.32 9.42
C ILE A 46 8.91 -5.77 10.88
N GLY A 47 9.69 -6.76 11.30
CA GLY A 47 9.70 -7.25 12.68
C GLY A 47 10.06 -6.14 13.67
N ARG A 48 11.03 -5.29 13.33
CA ARG A 48 11.42 -4.10 14.12
C ARG A 48 10.29 -3.09 14.21
N LEU A 49 9.64 -2.75 13.10
CA LEU A 49 8.48 -1.85 13.09
C LEU A 49 7.34 -2.39 13.95
N LEU A 50 7.04 -3.69 13.88
CA LEU A 50 5.99 -4.32 14.68
C LEU A 50 6.34 -4.37 16.18
N HIS A 51 7.59 -4.68 16.51
CA HIS A 51 8.10 -4.72 17.88
C HIS A 51 8.08 -3.31 18.51
N ASP A 52 8.66 -2.33 17.82
CA ASP A 52 8.81 -0.97 18.34
C ASP A 52 7.50 -0.17 18.26
N SER A 53 6.53 -0.56 17.41
CA SER A 53 5.16 -0.03 17.44
C SER A 53 4.28 -0.68 18.51
N HIS A 54 4.85 -1.56 19.35
CA HIS A 54 4.23 -2.17 20.53
C HIS A 54 2.91 -2.93 20.25
N GLN A 55 2.74 -3.47 19.03
CA GLN A 55 1.55 -4.27 18.66
C GLN A 55 1.74 -5.78 18.80
N ILE A 56 2.93 -6.25 19.18
CA ILE A 56 3.16 -7.67 19.45
C ILE A 56 2.80 -7.94 20.92
N TYR A 57 1.76 -8.75 21.14
CA TYR A 57 1.42 -9.27 22.46
C TYR A 57 2.64 -9.98 23.06
N GLU A 58 3.00 -9.68 24.32
CA GLU A 58 4.19 -10.19 25.01
C GLU A 58 4.35 -11.72 24.91
N ASP A 59 3.24 -12.46 24.81
CA ASP A 59 3.22 -13.91 24.66
C ASP A 59 3.88 -14.41 23.35
N GLN A 60 3.79 -13.64 22.26
CA GLN A 60 4.46 -13.99 20.99
C GLN A 60 5.96 -13.70 21.05
N LEU A 61 6.38 -12.64 21.74
CA LEU A 61 7.80 -12.33 21.97
C LEU A 61 8.48 -13.40 22.83
N ALA A 62 7.79 -13.89 23.87
CA ALA A 62 8.30 -14.96 24.72
C ALA A 62 8.45 -16.30 23.96
N ALA A 63 7.55 -16.60 23.01
CA ALA A 63 7.68 -17.77 22.14
C ALA A 63 8.90 -17.66 21.19
N LEU A 64 9.18 -16.45 20.69
CA LEU A 64 10.32 -16.21 19.80
C LEU A 64 11.67 -16.29 20.50
N HIS A 65 11.79 -15.83 21.73
CA HIS A 65 13.02 -16.03 22.53
C HIS A 65 13.41 -17.51 22.59
N LYS A 66 12.41 -18.40 22.68
CA LYS A 66 12.61 -19.86 22.74
C LYS A 66 12.96 -20.50 21.40
N ASP A 67 12.55 -19.88 20.29
CA ASP A 67 12.86 -20.32 18.92
C ASP A 67 14.20 -19.76 18.42
N ASN A 68 14.59 -18.56 18.86
CA ASN A 68 15.89 -17.95 18.57
C ASN A 68 17.06 -18.80 19.09
N GLU A 69 16.91 -19.40 20.28
CA GLU A 69 17.88 -20.34 20.87
C GLU A 69 18.08 -21.64 20.05
N LYS A 70 17.16 -21.97 19.12
CA LYS A 70 17.18 -23.22 18.37
C LYS A 70 17.56 -23.07 16.89
N VAL A 71 17.21 -21.95 16.25
CA VAL A 71 17.25 -21.81 14.77
C VAL A 71 17.73 -20.43 14.29
N GLY A 72 18.02 -19.47 15.18
CA GLY A 72 18.31 -18.09 14.81
C GLY A 72 19.66 -17.87 14.11
N ASN A 73 19.68 -16.97 13.11
CA ASN A 73 20.91 -16.55 12.41
C ASN A 73 21.54 -15.28 13.02
N ALA A 74 20.87 -14.63 13.99
CA ALA A 74 21.26 -13.35 14.57
C ALA A 74 22.17 -13.44 15.83
N GLY A 75 22.60 -14.65 16.23
CA GLY A 75 23.45 -14.84 17.41
C GLY A 75 22.70 -14.56 18.73
N GLU A 76 23.27 -13.75 19.62
CA GLU A 76 22.66 -13.38 20.91
C GLU A 76 21.54 -12.32 20.80
N ASP A 77 21.45 -11.61 19.68
CA ASP A 77 20.41 -10.63 19.41
C ASP A 77 19.10 -11.31 18.93
N LEU A 78 17.95 -10.69 19.23
CA LEU A 78 16.63 -11.22 18.84
C LEU A 78 16.47 -11.22 17.32
N ASP A 79 16.30 -12.40 16.70
CA ASP A 79 16.03 -12.50 15.26
C ASP A 79 14.56 -12.15 14.95
N LEU A 80 14.32 -10.85 14.74
CA LEU A 80 13.00 -10.30 14.45
C LEU A 80 12.42 -10.77 13.10
N ALA A 81 13.22 -11.38 12.22
CA ALA A 81 12.69 -11.95 10.97
C ALA A 81 11.74 -13.14 11.23
N LEU A 82 11.95 -13.87 12.33
CA LEU A 82 11.12 -15.02 12.74
C LEU A 82 9.66 -14.65 13.05
N LEU A 83 9.36 -13.37 13.29
CA LEU A 83 8.00 -12.84 13.43
C LEU A 83 7.22 -12.81 12.12
N VAL A 84 7.94 -12.73 11.00
CA VAL A 84 7.39 -12.40 9.70
C VAL A 84 7.26 -13.66 8.83
N ASP A 85 8.23 -14.57 8.92
CA ASP A 85 8.30 -15.79 8.11
C ASP A 85 7.27 -16.85 8.56
N GLY A 86 6.21 -16.98 7.77
CA GLY A 86 5.02 -17.77 8.10
C GLY A 86 5.06 -19.20 7.62
N LEU A 87 5.81 -19.49 6.54
CA LEU A 87 5.91 -20.84 5.95
C LEU A 87 7.14 -21.58 6.47
N GLN A 88 7.01 -22.90 6.69
CA GLN A 88 8.14 -23.74 7.08
C GLN A 88 9.28 -23.71 6.04
N ALA A 89 8.95 -23.65 4.75
CA ALA A 89 9.91 -23.52 3.67
C ALA A 89 10.64 -22.15 3.65
N GLU A 90 9.98 -21.07 4.08
CA GLU A 90 10.61 -19.75 4.24
C GLU A 90 11.65 -19.81 5.37
N ARG A 91 11.30 -20.44 6.50
CA ARG A 91 12.18 -20.60 7.67
C ARG A 91 13.40 -21.48 7.38
N GLU A 92 13.23 -22.54 6.60
CA GLU A 92 14.33 -23.44 6.22
C GLU A 92 15.32 -22.78 5.24
N GLN A 93 14.88 -21.78 4.47
CA GLN A 93 15.71 -21.11 3.45
C GLN A 93 16.12 -19.68 3.83
N GLY A 94 15.54 -19.09 4.87
CA GLY A 94 15.80 -17.70 5.28
C GLY A 94 15.33 -16.66 4.25
N ILE A 95 14.30 -16.97 3.46
CA ILE A 95 13.77 -16.07 2.42
C ILE A 95 12.24 -15.98 2.52
N THR A 96 11.68 -14.78 2.28
CA THR A 96 10.24 -14.61 2.02
C THR A 96 9.90 -15.22 0.66
N ILE A 97 8.80 -15.98 0.57
CA ILE A 97 8.33 -16.65 -0.66
C ILE A 97 7.00 -16.05 -1.13
N ASP A 98 6.01 -15.87 -0.24
CA ASP A 98 4.70 -15.31 -0.58
C ASP A 98 4.51 -13.90 -0.02
N VAL A 99 3.52 -13.15 -0.50
CA VAL A 99 3.22 -11.83 0.07
C VAL A 99 2.52 -12.00 1.41
N ALA A 100 3.22 -11.66 2.50
CA ALA A 100 2.62 -11.61 3.82
C ALA A 100 2.09 -10.21 4.11
N TYR A 101 0.80 -10.09 4.44
CA TYR A 101 0.22 -8.84 4.89
C TYR A 101 0.31 -8.73 6.42
N ARG A 102 0.77 -7.56 6.89
CA ARG A 102 0.83 -7.21 8.31
C ARG A 102 0.13 -5.89 8.55
N TYR A 103 -0.45 -5.75 9.73
CA TYR A 103 -1.26 -4.60 10.11
C TYR A 103 -0.69 -4.01 11.38
N PHE A 104 -0.52 -2.70 11.39
CA PHE A 104 -0.21 -1.97 12.61
C PHE A 104 -0.81 -0.57 12.55
N SER A 105 -0.87 0.10 13.68
CA SER A 105 -1.39 1.47 13.75
C SER A 105 -0.58 2.29 14.73
N THR A 106 -0.40 3.57 14.42
CA THR A 106 0.15 4.55 15.34
C THR A 106 -0.95 5.46 15.88
N ALA A 107 -0.57 6.45 16.70
CA ALA A 107 -1.48 7.51 17.11
C ALA A 107 -2.09 8.26 15.91
N LYS A 108 -1.31 8.46 14.82
CA LYS A 108 -1.74 9.25 13.65
C LYS A 108 -2.52 8.46 12.60
N ARG A 109 -2.10 7.22 12.29
CA ARG A 109 -2.66 6.50 11.13
C ARG A 109 -2.57 4.98 11.22
N LYS A 110 -3.29 4.29 10.33
CA LYS A 110 -3.26 2.83 10.14
C LYS A 110 -2.35 2.47 8.98
N PHE A 111 -1.69 1.32 9.08
CA PHE A 111 -0.75 0.82 8.08
C PHE A 111 -1.04 -0.64 7.71
N ILE A 112 -0.91 -0.94 6.42
CA ILE A 112 -0.85 -2.28 5.86
C ILE A 112 0.50 -2.44 5.21
N ILE A 113 1.31 -3.39 5.70
CA ILE A 113 2.60 -3.74 5.10
C ILE A 113 2.42 -5.01 4.27
N ALA A 114 2.77 -4.94 2.99
CA ALA A 114 3.00 -6.10 2.15
C ALA A 114 4.50 -6.47 2.21
N ASP A 115 4.83 -7.56 2.90
CA ASP A 115 6.16 -8.15 2.82
C ASP A 115 6.30 -8.86 1.48
N THR A 116 7.24 -8.41 0.64
CA THR A 116 7.42 -8.99 -0.69
C THR A 116 8.75 -9.73 -0.79
N PRO A 117 8.77 -10.87 -1.49
CA PRO A 117 9.97 -11.66 -1.62
C PRO A 117 11.04 -10.93 -2.43
N GLY A 118 12.30 -11.04 -1.98
CA GLY A 118 13.44 -10.37 -2.61
C GLY A 118 14.07 -11.14 -3.77
N HIS A 119 13.80 -12.44 -3.87
CA HIS A 119 14.47 -13.30 -4.85
C HIS A 119 13.88 -13.11 -6.26
N GLU A 120 14.73 -13.15 -7.30
CA GLU A 120 14.31 -12.89 -8.68
C GLU A 120 13.16 -13.79 -9.17
N GLN A 121 13.17 -15.05 -8.73
CA GLN A 121 12.13 -16.04 -9.09
C GLN A 121 10.75 -15.66 -8.54
N TYR A 122 10.67 -14.81 -7.52
CA TYR A 122 9.43 -14.40 -6.87
C TYR A 122 9.04 -12.94 -7.17
N THR A 123 9.62 -12.36 -8.22
CA THR A 123 9.20 -11.05 -8.77
C THR A 123 7.68 -11.00 -8.97
N ARG A 124 7.03 -12.16 -9.17
CA ARG A 124 5.57 -12.22 -9.34
C ARG A 124 4.78 -11.76 -8.13
N ASN A 125 5.21 -12.19 -6.96
CA ASN A 125 4.55 -11.91 -5.71
C ASN A 125 4.78 -10.44 -5.32
N MET A 126 5.97 -9.90 -5.62
CA MET A 126 6.26 -8.48 -5.46
C MET A 126 5.31 -7.58 -6.28
N VAL A 127 5.00 -7.93 -7.53
CA VAL A 127 4.02 -7.20 -8.36
C VAL A 127 2.62 -7.20 -7.72
N THR A 128 2.20 -8.32 -7.13
CA THR A 128 0.92 -8.40 -6.41
C THR A 128 0.89 -7.42 -5.24
N GLY A 129 1.92 -7.43 -4.38
CA GLY A 129 2.02 -6.49 -3.27
C GLY A 129 2.09 -5.02 -3.71
N ALA A 130 2.89 -4.75 -4.76
CA ALA A 130 3.06 -3.41 -5.31
C ALA A 130 1.78 -2.85 -5.95
N SER A 131 0.94 -3.70 -6.56
CA SER A 131 -0.29 -3.26 -7.25
C SER A 131 -1.35 -2.63 -6.34
N THR A 132 -1.22 -2.81 -5.03
CA THR A 132 -2.15 -2.30 -4.02
C THR A 132 -1.48 -1.33 -3.04
N SER A 133 -0.23 -0.95 -3.28
CA SER A 133 0.54 -0.12 -2.35
C SER A 133 0.56 1.34 -2.76
N ASP A 134 0.57 2.22 -1.76
CA ASP A 134 0.66 3.68 -1.93
C ASP A 134 2.13 4.15 -1.86
N VAL A 135 2.95 3.47 -1.06
CA VAL A 135 4.37 3.80 -0.82
C VAL A 135 5.25 2.55 -0.98
N ALA A 136 6.38 2.70 -1.66
CA ALA A 136 7.40 1.65 -1.75
C ALA A 136 8.58 1.96 -0.83
N ILE A 137 8.88 1.06 0.11
CA ILE A 137 10.14 1.08 0.86
C ILE A 137 11.15 0.23 0.12
N ILE A 138 12.16 0.87 -0.46
CA ILE A 138 13.25 0.22 -1.18
C ILE A 138 14.43 0.06 -0.23
N LEU A 139 14.66 -1.15 0.27
CA LEU A 139 15.82 -1.45 1.10
C LEU A 139 17.06 -1.62 0.22
N VAL A 140 18.17 -1.08 0.72
CA VAL A 140 19.50 -1.18 0.10
C VAL A 140 20.50 -1.50 1.19
N ASP A 141 21.16 -2.65 1.12
CA ASP A 141 22.25 -3.01 2.04
C ASP A 141 23.46 -2.10 1.81
N ALA A 142 23.88 -1.37 2.86
CA ALA A 142 24.98 -0.41 2.82
C ALA A 142 26.32 -1.02 2.39
N ARG A 143 26.52 -2.33 2.58
CA ARG A 143 27.74 -3.04 2.18
C ARG A 143 27.87 -3.18 0.68
N TYR A 144 26.74 -3.26 -0.02
CA TYR A 144 26.69 -3.57 -1.46
C TYR A 144 26.20 -2.40 -2.31
N GLY A 145 25.47 -1.46 -1.71
CA GLY A 145 24.86 -0.34 -2.41
C GLY A 145 23.80 -0.76 -3.42
N VAL A 146 23.59 0.06 -4.45
CA VAL A 146 22.48 -0.13 -5.41
C VAL A 146 22.72 -1.35 -6.31
N GLN A 147 21.94 -2.41 -6.11
CA GLN A 147 22.03 -3.65 -6.88
C GLN A 147 21.06 -3.69 -8.08
N VAL A 148 21.22 -4.72 -8.92
CA VAL A 148 20.30 -5.00 -10.04
C VAL A 148 18.87 -5.22 -9.55
N GLN A 149 18.68 -5.91 -8.43
CA GLN A 149 17.36 -6.17 -7.85
C GLN A 149 16.72 -4.88 -7.31
N THR A 150 17.51 -4.01 -6.65
CA THR A 150 17.08 -2.67 -6.23
C THR A 150 16.50 -1.88 -7.40
N LYS A 151 17.23 -1.86 -8.54
CA LYS A 151 16.78 -1.18 -9.77
C LYS A 151 15.52 -1.82 -10.35
N ARG A 152 15.47 -3.15 -10.43
CA ARG A 152 14.33 -3.91 -10.94
C ARG A 152 13.05 -3.64 -10.15
N HIS A 153 13.11 -3.73 -8.82
CA HIS A 153 11.97 -3.46 -7.95
C HIS A 153 11.49 -2.01 -8.07
N SER A 154 12.43 -1.06 -8.14
CA SER A 154 12.10 0.35 -8.33
C SER A 154 11.37 0.60 -9.66
N PHE A 155 11.79 -0.05 -10.76
CA PHE A 155 11.07 0.02 -12.05
C PHE A 155 9.67 -0.59 -11.99
N ILE A 156 9.49 -1.69 -11.27
CA ILE A 156 8.18 -2.33 -11.11
C ILE A 156 7.25 -1.41 -10.32
N CYS A 157 7.70 -0.86 -9.20
CA CYS A 157 6.94 0.10 -8.40
C CYS A 157 6.52 1.33 -9.23
N ASP A 158 7.45 1.92 -10.00
CA ASP A 158 7.15 3.05 -10.90
C ASP A 158 6.11 2.66 -11.96
N SER A 159 6.29 1.48 -12.58
CA SER A 159 5.38 1.00 -13.63
C SER A 159 3.97 0.71 -13.12
N LEU A 160 3.82 0.38 -11.83
CA LEU A 160 2.55 0.16 -11.16
C LEU A 160 1.94 1.45 -10.58
N GLY A 161 2.60 2.60 -10.78
CA GLY A 161 2.06 3.91 -10.44
C GLY A 161 2.31 4.34 -8.99
N ILE A 162 3.19 3.65 -8.26
CA ILE A 162 3.62 4.08 -6.93
C ILE A 162 4.50 5.32 -7.10
N LYS A 163 4.05 6.48 -6.60
CA LYS A 163 4.74 7.76 -6.77
C LYS A 163 5.68 8.12 -5.62
N GLN A 164 5.65 7.36 -4.53
CA GLN A 164 6.35 7.68 -3.28
C GLN A 164 7.28 6.57 -2.87
N PHE A 165 8.57 6.86 -2.93
CA PHE A 165 9.62 5.91 -2.59
C PHE A 165 10.35 6.38 -1.34
N VAL A 166 10.58 5.44 -0.42
CA VAL A 166 11.48 5.62 0.71
C VAL A 166 12.63 4.64 0.54
N VAL A 167 13.81 5.15 0.21
CA VAL A 167 15.03 4.36 0.08
C VAL A 167 15.66 4.23 1.46
N ALA A 168 15.48 3.06 2.06
CA ALA A 168 16.05 2.69 3.34
C ALA A 168 17.45 2.11 3.13
N VAL A 169 18.49 2.90 3.36
CA VAL A 169 19.89 2.44 3.32
C VAL A 169 20.14 1.70 4.63
N ASN A 170 19.98 0.39 4.60
CA ASN A 170 19.96 -0.48 5.76
C ASN A 170 21.36 -1.04 6.07
N LYS A 171 21.53 -1.56 7.29
CA LYS A 171 22.79 -2.12 7.81
C LYS A 171 23.94 -1.11 7.89
N MET A 172 23.61 0.16 8.15
CA MET A 172 24.61 1.19 8.38
C MET A 172 25.53 0.88 9.57
N ASP A 173 25.06 0.07 10.53
CA ASP A 173 25.85 -0.41 11.67
C ASP A 173 27.07 -1.25 11.26
N ILE A 174 27.02 -1.96 10.13
CA ILE A 174 28.15 -2.78 9.65
C ILE A 174 29.24 -1.92 8.99
N VAL A 175 28.87 -0.73 8.53
CA VAL A 175 29.78 0.25 7.93
C VAL A 175 30.03 1.43 8.87
N ASP A 176 29.89 1.20 10.18
CA ASP A 176 30.15 2.18 11.24
C ASP A 176 29.43 3.54 11.05
N PHE A 177 28.25 3.50 10.42
CA PHE A 177 27.45 4.68 10.07
C PHE A 177 28.20 5.72 9.23
N ASP A 178 29.07 5.27 8.33
CA ASP A 178 29.86 6.16 7.46
C ASP A 178 28.98 7.01 6.51
N GLU A 179 29.04 8.34 6.68
CA GLU A 179 28.34 9.33 5.86
C GLU A 179 28.70 9.22 4.38
N THR A 180 29.96 8.93 4.06
CA THR A 180 30.44 8.83 2.68
C THR A 180 29.83 7.63 1.95
N VAL A 181 29.62 6.51 2.64
CA VAL A 181 28.93 5.34 2.11
C VAL A 181 27.47 5.68 1.82
N TYR A 182 26.79 6.33 2.77
CA TYR A 182 25.40 6.76 2.60
C TYR A 182 25.22 7.71 1.41
N GLU A 183 26.02 8.79 1.34
CA GLU A 183 25.91 9.78 0.26
C GLU A 183 26.27 9.19 -1.11
N LYS A 184 27.21 8.24 -1.16
CA LYS A 184 27.51 7.49 -2.39
C LYS A 184 26.31 6.67 -2.86
N ILE A 185 25.67 5.89 -1.97
CA ILE A 185 24.51 5.06 -2.31
C ILE A 185 23.34 5.94 -2.76
N LYS A 186 23.11 7.05 -2.06
CA LYS A 186 22.09 8.05 -2.41
C LYS A 186 22.35 8.65 -3.80
N ALA A 187 23.58 9.05 -4.11
CA ALA A 187 23.94 9.57 -5.42
C ALA A 187 23.75 8.52 -6.54
N ASP A 188 24.20 7.28 -6.30
CA ASP A 188 24.05 6.17 -7.25
C ASP A 188 22.57 5.86 -7.53
N TYR A 189 21.73 5.90 -6.48
CA TYR A 189 20.30 5.67 -6.62
C TYR A 189 19.60 6.82 -7.36
N LEU A 190 19.91 8.07 -7.01
CA LEU A 190 19.34 9.24 -7.69
C LEU A 190 19.67 9.26 -9.17
N LYS A 191 20.92 8.95 -9.54
CA LYS A 191 21.32 8.81 -10.94
C LYS A 191 20.52 7.73 -11.68
N PHE A 192 20.23 6.62 -11.01
CA PHE A 192 19.36 5.59 -11.56
C PHE A 192 17.90 6.08 -11.67
N ALA A 193 17.41 6.80 -10.66
CA ALA A 193 16.04 7.28 -10.57
C ALA A 193 15.68 8.32 -11.65
N GLU A 194 16.66 8.94 -12.33
CA GLU A 194 16.44 9.75 -13.54
C GLU A 194 15.68 9.01 -14.65
N GLN A 195 15.68 7.67 -14.63
CA GLN A 195 14.96 6.82 -15.57
C GLN A 195 13.53 6.48 -15.14
N LEU A 196 13.13 6.88 -13.92
CA LEU A 196 11.82 6.60 -13.32
C LEU A 196 10.93 7.86 -13.39
N ASN A 197 9.60 7.69 -13.34
CA ASN A 197 8.64 8.79 -13.28
C ASN A 197 8.24 9.13 -11.84
N VAL A 198 9.12 8.83 -10.87
CA VAL A 198 8.85 9.00 -9.44
C VAL A 198 9.16 10.44 -9.02
N SER A 199 8.17 11.11 -8.44
CA SER A 199 8.27 12.53 -8.05
C SER A 199 8.80 12.76 -6.64
N ASN A 200 8.69 11.77 -5.75
CA ASN A 200 9.09 11.91 -4.35
C ASN A 200 9.91 10.69 -3.89
N ILE A 201 11.21 10.90 -3.72
CA ILE A 201 12.15 9.89 -3.22
C ILE A 201 12.78 10.44 -1.93
N LYS A 202 12.55 9.76 -0.82
CA LYS A 202 13.18 10.05 0.47
C LYS A 202 14.25 9.02 0.78
N PHE A 203 15.29 9.42 1.49
CA PHE A 203 16.39 8.53 1.89
C PHE A 203 16.48 8.50 3.41
N VAL A 204 16.73 7.31 3.96
CA VAL A 204 16.90 7.10 5.41
C VAL A 204 18.10 6.18 5.62
N PRO A 205 19.22 6.65 6.23
CA PRO A 205 20.26 5.76 6.71
C PRO A 205 19.77 5.08 7.99
N MET A 206 19.78 3.76 8.05
CA MET A 206 19.19 3.05 9.18
C MET A 206 19.85 1.70 9.47
N SER A 207 19.54 1.16 10.64
CA SER A 207 19.80 -0.23 11.00
C SER A 207 18.50 -0.87 11.48
N ALA A 208 17.92 -1.76 10.68
CA ALA A 208 16.74 -2.52 11.08
C ALA A 208 17.02 -3.39 12.33
N LEU A 209 18.24 -3.93 12.43
CA LEU A 209 18.65 -4.78 13.54
C LEU A 209 18.80 -3.97 14.83
N LYS A 210 19.50 -2.82 14.79
CA LYS A 210 19.79 -2.00 15.97
C LYS A 210 18.71 -0.95 16.29
N GLY A 211 17.79 -0.69 15.36
CA GLY A 211 16.67 0.25 15.53
C GLY A 211 16.98 1.69 15.14
N ASP A 212 18.21 1.99 14.69
CA ASP A 212 18.64 3.33 14.28
C ASP A 212 17.79 3.89 13.14
N ASN A 213 17.19 5.08 13.35
CA ASN A 213 16.33 5.80 12.40
C ASN A 213 15.08 5.03 11.93
N VAL A 214 14.69 3.95 12.62
CA VAL A 214 13.45 3.21 12.31
C VAL A 214 12.23 3.92 12.89
N VAL A 215 12.17 4.00 14.22
CA VAL A 215 11.10 4.69 14.95
C VAL A 215 11.60 6.00 15.54
N THR A 216 12.80 5.97 16.12
CA THR A 216 13.43 7.13 16.75
C THR A 216 14.69 7.53 16.00
N ARG A 217 15.07 8.79 16.14
CA ARG A 217 16.26 9.33 15.49
C ARG A 217 17.53 8.78 16.16
N SER A 218 18.47 8.34 15.34
CA SER A 218 19.75 7.81 15.79
C SER A 218 20.74 8.92 16.13
N ALA A 219 21.48 8.74 17.22
CA ALA A 219 22.64 9.57 17.56
C ALA A 219 23.88 9.19 16.74
N HIS A 220 23.92 7.98 16.15
CA HIS A 220 25.05 7.50 15.34
C HIS A 220 25.12 8.14 13.95
N THR A 221 24.03 8.75 13.48
CA THR A 221 23.95 9.43 12.19
C THR A 221 23.74 10.95 12.35
N PRO A 222 24.68 11.71 12.95
CA PRO A 222 24.48 13.14 13.21
C PRO A 222 24.36 13.97 11.91
N TYR A 223 24.92 13.47 10.80
CA TYR A 223 24.80 14.07 9.47
C TYR A 223 23.38 13.95 8.88
N TYR A 224 22.59 12.99 9.34
CA TYR A 224 21.22 12.79 8.87
C TYR A 224 20.27 13.74 9.59
N THR A 225 19.66 14.66 8.84
CA THR A 225 18.82 15.73 9.40
C THR A 225 17.32 15.54 9.26
N ASP A 226 16.91 14.65 8.35
CA ASP A 226 15.52 14.32 8.10
C ASP A 226 14.90 13.44 9.21
N LYS A 227 13.64 13.04 9.00
CA LYS A 227 12.82 12.30 9.96
C LYS A 227 13.13 10.79 9.93
N PRO A 228 12.97 10.06 11.05
CA PRO A 228 13.01 8.60 11.05
C PRO A 228 11.97 7.98 10.11
N LEU A 229 12.17 6.72 9.74
CA LEU A 229 11.32 6.01 8.79
C LEU A 229 9.84 6.05 9.18
N LEU A 230 9.49 5.72 10.43
CA LEU A 230 8.10 5.70 10.86
C LEU A 230 7.42 7.06 10.70
N GLU A 231 8.10 8.15 11.07
CA GLU A 231 7.55 9.49 10.98
C GLU A 231 7.39 9.94 9.51
N LEU A 232 8.34 9.57 8.63
CA LEU A 232 8.18 9.78 7.19
C LEU A 232 6.95 9.05 6.63
N LEU A 233 6.71 7.81 7.07
CA LEU A 233 5.54 7.04 6.69
C LEU A 233 4.24 7.63 7.28
N GLU A 234 4.29 8.16 8.50
CA GLU A 234 3.17 8.87 9.10
C GLU A 234 2.74 10.10 8.29
N ASP A 235 3.72 10.88 7.84
CA ASP A 235 3.50 12.13 7.12
C ASP A 235 3.32 11.94 5.60
N SER A 236 3.55 10.73 5.09
CA SER A 236 3.32 10.39 3.69
C SER A 236 1.84 10.64 3.36
N PRO A 237 1.50 11.39 2.30
CA PRO A 237 0.10 11.53 1.91
C PRO A 237 -0.47 10.12 1.70
N ALA A 238 -1.60 9.82 2.36
CA ALA A 238 -2.38 8.65 1.99
C ALA A 238 -2.72 8.76 0.50
N ALA A 239 -2.96 7.63 -0.18
CA ALA A 239 -3.52 7.71 -1.52
C ALA A 239 -4.77 8.61 -1.46
N GLU A 240 -4.66 9.80 -2.04
CA GLU A 240 -5.80 10.70 -2.13
C GLU A 240 -6.86 9.92 -2.89
N ILE A 241 -8.05 9.81 -2.28
CA ILE A 241 -9.24 9.46 -3.05
C ILE A 241 -9.34 10.59 -4.07
N ASP A 242 -8.99 10.29 -5.31
CA ASP A 242 -8.86 11.31 -6.34
C ASP A 242 -10.25 11.87 -6.68
N THR A 243 -10.58 12.97 -6.00
CA THR A 243 -11.80 13.75 -6.19
C THR A 243 -11.66 14.74 -7.35
N GLY A 244 -10.45 14.90 -7.92
CA GLY A 244 -10.18 15.79 -9.04
C GLY A 244 -10.59 15.20 -10.39
N PHE A 245 -10.74 13.88 -10.49
CA PHE A 245 -11.27 13.23 -11.69
C PHE A 245 -12.79 13.24 -11.77
N GLU A 246 -13.32 13.23 -13.01
CA GLU A 246 -14.75 13.07 -13.27
C GLU A 246 -15.29 11.80 -12.60
N ALA A 247 -16.58 11.85 -12.22
CA ALA A 247 -17.22 10.70 -11.61
C ALA A 247 -17.25 9.48 -12.54
N ARG A 248 -16.89 8.30 -12.01
CA ARG A 248 -16.99 7.03 -12.74
C ARG A 248 -17.54 5.95 -11.84
N LEU A 249 -18.74 5.47 -12.16
CA LEU A 249 -19.41 4.39 -11.45
C LEU A 249 -19.56 3.17 -12.38
N PRO A 250 -18.63 2.21 -12.34
CA PRO A 250 -18.80 0.92 -12.99
C PRO A 250 -19.98 0.16 -12.37
N VAL A 251 -20.91 -0.26 -13.20
CA VAL A 251 -22.09 -1.03 -12.77
C VAL A 251 -21.66 -2.47 -12.55
N GLN A 252 -21.69 -2.90 -11.30
CA GLN A 252 -21.36 -4.26 -10.87
C GLN A 252 -22.60 -5.15 -10.84
N TYR A 253 -23.75 -4.59 -10.50
CA TYR A 253 -25.01 -5.32 -10.38
C TYR A 253 -26.22 -4.44 -10.67
N VAL A 254 -27.28 -5.03 -11.26
CA VAL A 254 -28.57 -4.36 -11.48
C VAL A 254 -29.58 -4.99 -10.54
N VAL A 255 -30.07 -4.21 -9.59
CA VAL A 255 -30.98 -4.69 -8.55
C VAL A 255 -32.43 -4.29 -8.87
N ARG A 256 -33.33 -5.27 -8.80
CA ARG A 256 -34.78 -5.09 -8.98
C ARG A 256 -35.53 -5.92 -7.92
N PRO A 257 -35.69 -5.39 -6.69
CA PRO A 257 -36.38 -6.10 -5.63
C PRO A 257 -37.90 -6.14 -5.88
N ASN A 258 -38.45 -5.20 -6.66
CA ASN A 258 -39.85 -5.15 -7.05
C ASN A 258 -40.00 -4.41 -8.39
N LEU A 259 -41.24 -4.37 -8.92
CA LEU A 259 -41.55 -3.76 -10.23
C LEU A 259 -41.26 -2.24 -10.30
N ASN A 260 -41.24 -1.56 -9.16
CA ASN A 260 -41.11 -0.09 -9.08
C ASN A 260 -39.70 0.37 -8.74
N PHE A 261 -38.76 -0.55 -8.51
CA PHE A 261 -37.39 -0.23 -8.15
C PHE A 261 -36.41 -0.88 -9.11
N ARG A 262 -35.60 -0.03 -9.75
CA ARG A 262 -34.45 -0.43 -10.55
C ARG A 262 -33.25 0.39 -10.10
N GLY A 263 -32.34 -0.26 -9.39
CA GLY A 263 -31.08 0.33 -8.94
C GLY A 263 -29.88 -0.24 -9.67
N PHE A 264 -28.83 0.56 -9.81
CA PHE A 264 -27.56 0.18 -10.40
C PHE A 264 -26.50 0.28 -9.31
N GLN A 265 -25.92 -0.87 -8.94
CA GLN A 265 -24.99 -0.97 -7.82
C GLN A 265 -23.56 -1.00 -8.32
N GLY A 266 -22.68 -0.32 -7.61
CA GLY A 266 -21.24 -0.31 -7.87
C GLY A 266 -20.49 0.44 -6.79
N THR A 267 -19.15 0.41 -6.88
CA THR A 267 -18.29 1.29 -6.08
C THR A 267 -17.89 2.48 -6.93
N LEU A 268 -18.17 3.70 -6.46
CA LEU A 268 -17.76 4.91 -7.17
C LEU A 268 -16.22 4.94 -7.23
N THR A 269 -15.65 4.87 -8.42
CA THR A 269 -14.20 4.68 -8.60
C THR A 269 -13.44 6.00 -8.53
N SER A 270 -14.05 7.08 -9.01
CA SER A 270 -13.48 8.42 -9.03
C SER A 270 -14.58 9.47 -8.91
N GLY A 271 -14.19 10.69 -8.51
CA GLY A 271 -15.07 11.86 -8.47
C GLY A 271 -16.19 11.80 -7.43
N LYS A 272 -17.16 12.69 -7.60
CA LYS A 272 -18.33 12.86 -6.73
C LYS A 272 -19.59 12.93 -7.58
N ILE A 273 -20.69 12.34 -7.09
CA ILE A 273 -22.02 12.44 -7.71
C ILE A 273 -23.04 12.95 -6.70
N HIS A 274 -24.03 13.68 -7.18
CA HIS A 274 -25.15 14.20 -6.40
C HIS A 274 -26.49 13.73 -6.99
N VAL A 275 -27.50 13.67 -6.13
CA VAL A 275 -28.88 13.55 -6.60
C VAL A 275 -29.21 14.71 -7.54
N GLY A 276 -29.80 14.40 -8.69
CA GLY A 276 -30.12 15.35 -9.75
C GLY A 276 -29.06 15.49 -10.85
N ASP A 277 -27.84 14.97 -10.65
CA ASP A 277 -26.78 15.09 -11.66
C ASP A 277 -27.18 14.45 -12.99
N ALA A 278 -26.88 15.16 -14.09
CA ALA A 278 -27.04 14.64 -15.43
C ALA A 278 -25.89 13.66 -15.76
N ILE A 279 -26.26 12.45 -16.19
CA ILE A 279 -25.31 11.37 -16.48
C ILE A 279 -25.46 10.85 -17.90
N LYS A 280 -24.43 10.15 -18.36
CA LYS A 280 -24.48 9.27 -19.52
C LYS A 280 -23.90 7.90 -19.16
N VAL A 281 -24.34 6.88 -19.88
CA VAL A 281 -23.90 5.49 -19.68
C VAL A 281 -23.03 5.07 -20.84
N LEU A 282 -21.82 4.61 -20.54
CA LEU A 282 -20.90 4.06 -21.54
C LEU A 282 -20.99 2.53 -21.53
N PRO A 283 -20.92 1.87 -22.69
CA PRO A 283 -20.59 2.43 -24.01
C PRO A 283 -21.81 2.96 -24.80
N SER A 284 -23.04 2.79 -24.31
CA SER A 284 -24.26 3.08 -25.10
C SER A 284 -24.49 4.56 -25.44
N GLY A 285 -23.93 5.48 -24.66
CA GLY A 285 -24.12 6.92 -24.78
C GLY A 285 -25.47 7.44 -24.29
N LYS A 286 -26.36 6.57 -23.78
CA LYS A 286 -27.69 6.97 -23.29
C LYS A 286 -27.57 7.90 -22.08
N THR A 287 -28.41 8.92 -22.02
CA THR A 287 -28.40 9.93 -20.96
C THR A 287 -29.57 9.77 -20.00
N SER A 288 -29.38 10.19 -18.76
CA SER A 288 -30.42 10.28 -17.73
C SER A 288 -29.99 11.26 -16.64
N SER A 289 -30.69 11.27 -15.52
CA SER A 289 -30.23 11.95 -14.30
C SER A 289 -30.45 11.08 -13.06
N ILE A 290 -29.60 11.29 -12.05
CA ILE A 290 -29.65 10.56 -10.79
C ILE A 290 -30.91 10.97 -10.03
N LYS A 291 -31.73 9.99 -9.64
CA LYS A 291 -32.94 10.19 -8.86
C LYS A 291 -32.66 10.03 -7.37
N GLU A 292 -32.03 8.93 -6.97
CA GLU A 292 -31.68 8.64 -5.58
C GLU A 292 -30.32 7.94 -5.53
N ILE A 293 -29.57 8.17 -4.45
CA ILE A 293 -28.38 7.43 -4.07
C ILE A 293 -28.71 6.69 -2.78
N VAL A 294 -28.66 5.35 -2.82
CA VAL A 294 -29.08 4.47 -1.73
C VAL A 294 -27.88 3.66 -1.25
N THR A 295 -27.65 3.65 0.07
CA THR A 295 -26.68 2.81 0.76
C THR A 295 -27.37 1.90 1.77
N PHE A 296 -26.60 1.07 2.47
CA PHE A 296 -27.13 0.23 3.55
C PHE A 296 -27.71 1.07 4.70
N ASP A 297 -27.06 2.20 5.02
CA ASP A 297 -27.41 3.06 6.15
C ASP A 297 -28.50 4.10 5.82
N GLY A 298 -28.96 4.13 4.56
CA GLY A 298 -30.02 5.01 4.09
C GLY A 298 -29.70 5.72 2.78
N ASN A 299 -30.49 6.74 2.46
CA ASN A 299 -30.28 7.53 1.26
C ASN A 299 -29.27 8.65 1.53
N LEU A 300 -28.45 8.95 0.52
CA LEU A 300 -27.48 10.03 0.55
C LEU A 300 -27.83 11.10 -0.49
N ASP A 301 -27.53 12.36 -0.19
CA ASP A 301 -27.64 13.46 -1.16
C ASP A 301 -26.47 13.45 -2.15
N SER A 302 -25.33 12.91 -1.74
CA SER A 302 -24.11 12.81 -2.55
C SER A 302 -23.28 11.61 -2.17
N ALA A 303 -22.46 11.12 -3.11
CA ALA A 303 -21.49 10.06 -2.88
C ALA A 303 -20.14 10.40 -3.50
N GLU A 304 -19.08 9.96 -2.84
CA GLU A 304 -17.68 10.20 -3.21
C GLU A 304 -16.95 8.88 -3.52
N ALA A 305 -15.85 8.97 -4.24
CA ALA A 305 -15.08 7.80 -4.65
C ALA A 305 -14.68 6.92 -3.45
N GLY A 306 -14.68 5.61 -3.68
CA GLY A 306 -14.52 4.58 -2.65
C GLY A 306 -15.84 4.10 -2.02
N GLN A 307 -16.94 4.85 -2.13
CA GLN A 307 -18.23 4.44 -1.56
C GLN A 307 -18.95 3.42 -2.45
N ALA A 308 -19.44 2.35 -1.82
CA ALA A 308 -20.33 1.38 -2.44
C ALA A 308 -21.78 1.88 -2.37
N ILE A 309 -22.40 2.10 -3.52
CA ILE A 309 -23.69 2.78 -3.64
C ILE A 309 -24.61 2.08 -4.63
N THR A 310 -25.91 2.32 -4.48
CA THR A 310 -26.93 2.01 -5.47
C THR A 310 -27.51 3.31 -6.01
N VAL A 311 -27.44 3.55 -7.32
CA VAL A 311 -28.07 4.72 -7.94
C VAL A 311 -29.36 4.32 -8.65
N THR A 312 -30.40 5.13 -8.51
CA THR A 312 -31.61 5.05 -9.33
C THR A 312 -31.66 6.23 -10.28
N LEU A 313 -32.37 6.09 -11.40
CA LEU A 313 -32.40 7.09 -12.47
C LEU A 313 -33.84 7.57 -12.71
N ASN A 314 -33.98 8.81 -13.19
CA ASN A 314 -35.29 9.40 -13.49
C ASN A 314 -35.96 8.77 -14.73
N ASN A 315 -35.14 8.35 -15.71
CA ASN A 315 -35.63 7.70 -16.93
C ASN A 315 -35.15 6.25 -17.01
N GLU A 316 -35.98 5.39 -17.57
CA GLU A 316 -35.58 4.03 -17.89
C GLU A 316 -34.66 4.01 -19.10
N ILE A 317 -33.39 3.77 -18.83
CA ILE A 317 -32.38 3.47 -19.84
C ILE A 317 -31.85 2.06 -19.65
N ASP A 318 -31.35 1.47 -20.73
CA ASP A 318 -30.78 0.13 -20.68
C ASP A 318 -29.34 0.21 -20.19
N ILE A 319 -29.07 -0.48 -19.09
CA ILE A 319 -27.78 -0.52 -18.39
C ILE A 319 -27.61 -1.93 -17.85
N SER A 320 -26.43 -2.48 -18.07
CA SER A 320 -26.02 -3.83 -17.67
C SER A 320 -24.72 -3.81 -16.87
N ARG A 321 -24.37 -4.97 -16.29
CA ARG A 321 -23.07 -5.15 -15.63
C ARG A 321 -21.93 -4.89 -16.63
N GLY A 322 -20.94 -4.10 -16.21
CA GLY A 322 -19.80 -3.70 -17.04
C GLY A 322 -19.97 -2.34 -17.71
N ASP A 323 -21.20 -1.81 -17.77
CA ASP A 323 -21.41 -0.42 -18.20
C ASP A 323 -20.85 0.54 -17.15
N VAL A 324 -20.50 1.75 -17.57
CA VAL A 324 -19.96 2.79 -16.68
C VAL A 324 -20.85 4.02 -16.74
N ILE A 325 -21.37 4.43 -15.59
CA ILE A 325 -22.11 5.69 -15.44
C ILE A 325 -21.08 6.81 -15.20
N VAL A 326 -21.16 7.86 -16.01
CA VAL A 326 -20.28 9.04 -15.96
C VAL A 326 -21.10 10.33 -16.09
N PRO A 327 -20.57 11.52 -15.73
CA PRO A 327 -21.21 12.80 -16.00
C PRO A 327 -21.61 12.95 -17.47
N ALA A 328 -22.74 13.59 -17.76
CA ALA A 328 -23.22 13.74 -19.13
C ALA A 328 -22.19 14.44 -20.05
N ASN A 329 -21.44 15.40 -19.51
CA ASN A 329 -20.36 16.13 -20.17
C ASN A 329 -18.99 15.43 -20.12
N SER A 330 -18.91 14.19 -19.60
CA SER A 330 -17.64 13.48 -19.40
C SER A 330 -16.82 13.37 -20.68
N THR A 331 -15.50 13.56 -20.57
CA THR A 331 -14.56 13.39 -21.69
C THR A 331 -14.06 11.96 -21.87
N ALA A 332 -14.63 10.98 -21.16
CA ALA A 332 -14.23 9.58 -21.25
C ALA A 332 -14.43 9.02 -22.68
N VAL A 333 -13.38 8.38 -23.20
CA VAL A 333 -13.35 7.82 -24.57
C VAL A 333 -13.70 6.32 -24.51
N VAL A 334 -14.64 5.91 -25.35
CA VAL A 334 -14.96 4.49 -25.58
C VAL A 334 -14.09 3.98 -26.73
N THR A 335 -13.30 2.93 -26.47
CA THR A 335 -12.38 2.36 -27.45
C THR A 335 -12.27 0.85 -27.28
N ASN A 336 -11.92 0.15 -28.36
CA ASN A 336 -11.52 -1.26 -28.36
C ASN A 336 -10.00 -1.45 -28.54
N GLN A 337 -9.25 -0.36 -28.55
CA GLN A 337 -7.79 -0.33 -28.64
C GLN A 337 -7.22 0.44 -27.44
N LEU A 338 -6.22 -0.16 -26.79
CA LEU A 338 -5.51 0.46 -25.68
C LEU A 338 -4.01 0.21 -25.84
N GLN A 339 -3.22 1.20 -25.43
CA GLN A 339 -1.78 1.04 -25.24
C GLN A 339 -1.52 0.92 -23.74
N ALA A 340 -0.87 -0.16 -23.32
CA ALA A 340 -0.58 -0.43 -21.92
C ALA A 340 0.85 -0.93 -21.74
N LYS A 341 1.43 -0.61 -20.57
CA LYS A 341 2.58 -1.34 -20.05
C LYS A 341 2.06 -2.61 -19.40
N ILE A 342 2.57 -3.76 -19.81
CA ILE A 342 2.14 -5.07 -19.30
C ILE A 342 3.29 -5.66 -18.50
N VAL A 343 3.02 -6.03 -17.25
CA VAL A 343 3.90 -6.90 -16.48
C VAL A 343 3.45 -8.34 -16.70
N TRP A 344 4.28 -9.13 -17.39
CA TRP A 344 3.92 -10.48 -17.79
C TRP A 344 4.30 -11.51 -16.72
N MET A 345 3.28 -12.13 -16.13
CA MET A 345 3.43 -12.99 -14.95
C MET A 345 3.35 -14.48 -15.25
N HIS A 346 3.26 -14.91 -16.52
CA HIS A 346 3.11 -16.32 -16.87
C HIS A 346 4.46 -16.94 -17.22
N GLU A 347 4.66 -18.25 -16.95
CA GLU A 347 5.92 -18.94 -17.26
C GLU A 347 6.16 -19.03 -18.76
N SER A 348 5.12 -19.41 -19.50
CA SER A 348 5.13 -19.34 -20.94
C SER A 348 5.18 -17.87 -21.40
N PRO A 349 6.06 -17.52 -22.36
CA PRO A 349 6.10 -16.19 -22.94
C PRO A 349 4.75 -15.73 -23.48
N LEU A 350 4.52 -14.42 -23.47
CA LEU A 350 3.39 -13.81 -24.17
C LEU A 350 3.51 -14.13 -25.66
N VAL A 351 2.41 -14.60 -26.25
CA VAL A 351 2.33 -14.91 -27.69
C VAL A 351 1.58 -13.79 -28.39
N LEU A 352 2.26 -13.07 -29.27
CA LEU A 352 1.63 -12.01 -30.07
C LEU A 352 0.52 -12.59 -30.96
N GLY A 353 -0.61 -11.89 -31.04
CA GLY A 353 -1.79 -12.31 -31.82
C GLY A 353 -2.67 -13.36 -31.13
N LYS A 354 -2.26 -13.92 -29.99
CA LYS A 354 -3.13 -14.81 -29.20
C LYS A 354 -4.21 -13.99 -28.48
N SER A 355 -5.43 -14.54 -28.40
CA SER A 355 -6.51 -13.95 -27.62
C SER A 355 -6.30 -14.19 -26.13
N TYR A 356 -6.41 -13.14 -25.34
CA TYR A 356 -6.35 -13.17 -23.88
C TYR A 356 -7.60 -12.49 -23.32
N ASN A 357 -8.13 -13.01 -22.21
CA ASN A 357 -9.23 -12.36 -21.50
C ASN A 357 -8.68 -11.18 -20.70
N LEU A 358 -9.21 -9.98 -20.95
CA LEU A 358 -8.94 -8.79 -20.16
C LEU A 358 -10.10 -8.60 -19.18
N LYS A 359 -9.78 -8.49 -17.89
CA LYS A 359 -10.74 -8.10 -16.86
C LYS A 359 -10.46 -6.65 -16.46
N LEU A 360 -11.48 -5.80 -16.56
CA LEU A 360 -11.45 -4.38 -16.19
C LEU A 360 -12.70 -4.08 -15.36
N GLY A 361 -12.55 -3.36 -14.25
CA GLY A 361 -13.64 -3.08 -13.30
C GLY A 361 -13.62 -4.00 -12.10
#